data_AF-A0A845ZKH4-F1
#
_entry.id   AF-A0A845ZKH4-F1
#
_cell.length_a   1.000
_cell.length_b   1.000
_cell.length_c   1.000
_cell.angle_alpha   90.00
_cell.angle_beta   90.00
_cell.angle_gamma   90.00
#
_symmetry.space_group_name_H-M   'P 1'
#
loop_
_entity.id
_entity.type
_entity.pdbx_description
1 polymer ?
#
loop_
_entity_poly.entity_id
_entity_poly.type
_entity_poly.pdbx_seq_one_letter_code
_entity_poly.pdbx_strand_id
1 'polypeptide(L)'
;MPHRNEAAPPTPWSKDLAQPKIDETAYVHSFSNIIGDVHIGGHVLVAPGTSIRADEGTPFFIGAGSNIQDGVVIHGLEQGRVVGDDNQSYS
;
A
#
# COMPACT_ATOMS: atom_id res chain seq x y z
N MET A 1 8.04 -12.61 10.18
CA MET A 1 8.67 -11.51 10.94
C MET A 1 7.72 -10.32 10.90
N PRO A 2 7.50 -9.57 12.00
CA PRO A 2 6.54 -8.47 11.98
C PRO A 2 7.09 -7.36 11.07
N HIS A 3 6.40 -7.13 9.97
CA HIS A 3 6.56 -5.94 9.13
C HIS A 3 5.76 -4.81 9.78
N ARG A 4 6.24 -3.56 9.68
CA ARG A 4 5.54 -2.41 10.27
C ARG A 4 4.36 -2.03 9.38
N ASN A 5 3.17 -2.44 9.82
CA ASN A 5 1.90 -2.00 9.27
C ASN A 5 1.31 -0.95 10.19
N GLU A 6 1.03 0.22 9.64
CA GLU A 6 0.40 1.30 10.38
C GLU A 6 -0.91 1.71 9.71
N ALA A 7 -1.90 2.06 10.54
CA ALA A 7 -3.14 2.64 10.04
C ALA A 7 -2.87 4.03 9.44
N ALA A 8 -3.64 4.42 8.42
CA ALA A 8 -3.68 5.81 7.99
C ALA A 8 -4.06 6.73 9.18
N PRO A 9 -3.43 7.90 9.32
CA PRO A 9 -3.80 8.85 10.36
C PRO A 9 -5.19 9.45 10.09
N PRO A 10 -5.88 9.97 11.12
CA PRO A 10 -7.11 10.74 10.91
C PRO A 10 -6.78 12.11 10.31
N THR A 11 -7.47 12.48 9.25
CA THR A 11 -7.33 13.74 8.51
C THR A 11 -8.71 14.37 8.22
N PRO A 12 -8.79 15.60 7.70
CA PRO A 12 -10.04 16.17 7.20
C PRO A 12 -10.67 15.36 6.06
N TRP A 13 -9.87 14.66 5.25
CA TRP A 13 -10.32 13.88 4.08
C TRP A 13 -10.55 12.39 4.36
N SER A 14 -10.00 11.83 5.45
CA SER A 14 -10.19 10.42 5.82
C SER A 14 -10.15 10.20 7.33
N LYS A 15 -11.11 9.42 7.85
CA LYS A 15 -11.21 9.09 9.29
C LYS A 15 -11.27 7.58 9.55
N ASP A 16 -11.10 6.77 8.51
CA ASP A 16 -11.42 5.34 8.54
C ASP A 16 -10.31 4.50 9.19
N LEU A 17 -9.13 5.08 9.44
CA LEU A 17 -7.97 4.42 10.04
C LEU A 17 -7.61 3.11 9.32
N ALA A 18 -7.73 3.10 8.00
CA ALA A 18 -7.51 1.91 7.17
C ALA A 18 -6.09 1.37 7.33
N GLN A 19 -5.95 0.04 7.29
CA GLN A 19 -4.69 -0.68 7.44
C GLN A 19 -4.35 -1.48 6.17
N PRO A 20 -3.06 -1.78 5.94
CA PRO A 20 -2.64 -2.61 4.82
C PRO A 20 -3.33 -3.98 4.82
N LYS A 21 -3.81 -4.39 3.65
CA LYS A 21 -4.37 -5.71 3.39
C LYS A 21 -3.36 -6.50 2.58
N ILE A 22 -2.66 -7.44 3.23
CA ILE A 22 -1.53 -8.17 2.65
C ILE A 22 -1.92 -9.63 2.54
N ASP A 23 -1.85 -10.17 1.33
CA ASP A 23 -2.05 -11.60 1.08
C ASP A 23 -1.00 -12.44 1.83
N GLU A 24 -1.41 -13.58 2.39
CA GLU A 24 -0.56 -14.44 3.21
C GLU A 24 0.67 -14.99 2.44
N THR A 25 0.59 -15.03 1.10
CA THR A 25 1.67 -15.51 0.24
C THR A 25 2.65 -14.42 -0.19
N ALA A 26 2.36 -13.15 0.12
CA ALA A 26 3.28 -12.04 -0.13
C ALA A 26 4.42 -12.05 0.90
N TYR A 27 5.61 -11.62 0.47
CA TYR A 27 6.74 -11.40 1.35
C TYR A 27 7.02 -9.91 1.48
N VAL A 28 6.91 -9.39 2.70
CA VAL A 28 7.29 -8.02 3.04
C VAL A 28 8.52 -8.06 3.93
N HIS A 29 9.61 -7.45 3.45
CA HIS A 29 10.82 -7.35 4.24
C HIS A 29 10.57 -6.52 5.52
N SER A 30 11.20 -6.90 6.64
CA SER A 30 10.96 -6.25 7.93
C SER A 30 11.43 -4.79 7.99
N PHE A 31 12.36 -4.42 7.11
CA PHE A 31 12.85 -3.05 6.94
C PHE A 31 12.05 -2.25 5.90
N SER A 32 10.75 -2.51 5.76
CA SER A 32 9.84 -1.78 4.87
C SER A 32 8.76 -1.10 5.72
N ASN A 33 8.18 -0.01 5.21
CA ASN A 33 7.13 0.74 5.89
C ASN A 33 5.88 0.84 5.00
N ILE A 34 4.73 0.38 5.51
CA ILE A 34 3.46 0.35 4.76
C ILE A 34 2.36 0.99 5.62
N ILE A 35 1.75 2.06 5.10
CA ILE A 35 0.76 2.87 5.81
C ILE A 35 -0.51 3.01 4.98
N GLY A 36 -1.67 2.84 5.61
CA GLY A 36 -2.98 3.17 5.04
C GLY A 36 -3.61 2.04 4.22
N ASP A 37 -4.60 2.38 3.37
CA ASP A 37 -5.36 1.40 2.58
C ASP A 37 -4.56 0.92 1.37
N VAL A 38 -3.60 0.04 1.64
CA VAL A 38 -2.72 -0.59 0.64
C VAL A 38 -3.09 -2.05 0.50
N HIS A 39 -3.50 -2.45 -0.70
CA HIS A 39 -3.81 -3.85 -1.01
C HIS A 39 -2.62 -4.50 -1.71
N ILE A 40 -2.03 -5.52 -1.07
CA ILE A 40 -0.91 -6.29 -1.61
C ILE A 40 -1.39 -7.69 -1.97
N GLY A 41 -1.40 -8.00 -3.27
CA GLY A 41 -1.81 -9.29 -3.79
C GLY A 41 -0.81 -10.42 -3.51
N GLY A 42 -1.23 -11.65 -3.82
CA GLY A 42 -0.44 -12.85 -3.59
C GLY A 42 0.89 -12.88 -4.33
N HIS A 43 1.88 -13.53 -3.74
CA HIS A 43 3.23 -13.69 -4.28
C HIS A 43 3.96 -12.37 -4.61
N VAL A 44 3.53 -11.24 -4.03
CA VAL A 44 4.26 -9.98 -4.15
C VAL A 44 5.51 -9.99 -3.27
N LEU A 45 6.62 -9.46 -3.80
CA LEU A 45 7.84 -9.20 -3.04
C LEU A 45 7.96 -7.69 -2.75
N VAL A 46 8.02 -7.33 -1.47
CA VAL A 46 8.38 -5.97 -1.02
C VAL A 46 9.76 -6.01 -0.37
N ALA A 47 10.73 -5.40 -1.02
CA ALA A 47 12.14 -5.40 -0.64
C ALA A 47 12.45 -4.40 0.49
N PRO A 48 13.64 -4.48 1.13
CA PRO A 48 14.08 -3.57 2.18
C PRO A 48 14.06 -2.08 1.79
N GLY A 49 13.82 -1.20 2.75
CA GLY A 49 13.88 0.25 2.58
C GLY A 49 12.67 0.86 1.85
N THR A 50 11.73 0.05 1.39
CA THR A 50 10.52 0.51 0.67
C THR A 50 9.57 1.27 1.60
N SER A 51 8.98 2.35 1.08
CA SER A 51 7.94 3.15 1.74
C SER A 51 6.69 3.25 0.86
N ILE A 52 5.59 2.63 1.28
CA ILE A 52 4.28 2.69 0.60
C ILE A 52 3.31 3.39 1.55
N ARG A 53 2.78 4.55 1.15
CA ARG A 53 2.00 5.40 2.06
C ARG A 53 0.73 5.92 1.39
N ALA A 54 -0.40 5.34 1.74
CA ALA A 54 -1.75 5.70 1.28
C ALA A 54 -2.49 6.53 2.35
N ASP A 55 -1.98 7.71 2.67
CA ASP A 55 -2.52 8.62 3.70
C ASP A 55 -3.10 9.94 3.15
N GLU A 56 -2.86 10.25 1.88
CA GLU A 56 -3.50 11.32 1.11
C GLU A 56 -4.35 10.69 0.00
N GLY A 57 -3.69 10.29 -1.10
CA GLY A 57 -4.28 9.44 -2.12
C GLY A 57 -4.48 8.02 -1.61
N THR A 58 -5.69 7.50 -1.76
CA THR A 58 -6.09 6.17 -1.30
C THR A 58 -7.28 5.63 -2.12
N PRO A 59 -7.42 4.31 -2.33
CA PRO A 59 -6.49 3.22 -1.97
C PRO A 59 -5.42 2.96 -3.05
N PHE A 60 -4.40 2.18 -2.68
CA PHE A 60 -3.40 1.62 -3.63
C PHE A 60 -3.58 0.11 -3.81
N PHE A 61 -3.31 -0.39 -5.01
CA PHE A 61 -3.37 -1.83 -5.32
C PHE A 61 -2.08 -2.32 -5.99
N ILE A 62 -1.45 -3.34 -5.40
CA ILE A 62 -0.28 -4.02 -5.94
C ILE A 62 -0.70 -5.42 -6.36
N GLY A 63 -0.78 -5.63 -7.68
CA GLY A 63 -1.25 -6.89 -8.28
C GLY A 63 -0.33 -8.09 -7.99
N ALA A 64 -0.93 -9.28 -8.00
CA ALA A 64 -0.24 -10.54 -7.69
C ALA A 64 0.99 -10.78 -8.58
N GLY A 65 2.05 -11.34 -7.99
CA GLY A 65 3.31 -11.66 -8.67
C GLY A 65 4.20 -10.45 -9.02
N SER A 66 3.81 -9.24 -8.60
CA SER A 66 4.64 -8.04 -8.75
C SER A 66 5.83 -8.02 -7.78
N ASN A 67 6.83 -7.19 -8.04
CA ASN A 67 7.91 -6.92 -7.08
C ASN A 67 8.15 -5.41 -6.94
N ILE A 68 8.34 -4.97 -5.70
CA ILE A 68 8.71 -3.62 -5.31
C ILE A 68 10.11 -3.68 -4.70
N GLN A 69 11.10 -3.17 -5.43
CA GLN A 69 12.52 -3.33 -5.07
C GLN A 69 12.99 -2.29 -4.05
N ASP A 70 14.25 -2.42 -3.65
CA ASP A 70 14.84 -1.72 -2.52
C ASP A 70 14.69 -0.20 -2.65
N GLY A 71 14.23 0.44 -1.56
CA GLY A 71 14.13 1.90 -1.47
C GLY A 71 13.04 2.56 -2.31
N VAL A 72 12.14 1.79 -2.95
CA VAL A 72 11.02 2.36 -3.71
C VAL A 72 10.08 3.17 -2.80
N VAL A 73 9.55 4.27 -3.35
CA VAL A 73 8.53 5.10 -2.71
C VAL A 73 7.26 5.08 -3.54
N ILE A 74 6.12 4.80 -2.90
CA ILE A 74 4.78 4.89 -3.51
C ILE A 74 3.94 5.84 -2.67
N HIS A 75 3.44 6.90 -3.31
CA HIS A 75 2.58 7.93 -2.74
C HIS A 75 1.66 8.50 -3.84
N GLY A 76 0.58 9.17 -3.43
CA GLY A 76 -0.46 9.69 -4.32
C GLY A 76 -1.08 10.96 -3.77
N LEU A 77 -1.50 11.85 -4.66
CA LEU A 77 -2.17 13.09 -4.31
C LEU A 77 -3.58 12.80 -3.76
N GLU A 78 -4.07 13.64 -2.84
CA GLU A 78 -5.42 13.51 -2.26
C GLU A 78 -6.51 13.33 -3.34
N GLN A 79 -6.38 14.11 -4.43
CA GLN A 79 -7.30 14.11 -5.56
C GLN A 79 -6.61 13.57 -6.82
N GLY A 80 -7.40 12.98 -7.72
CA GLY A 80 -6.91 12.31 -8.92
C GLY A 80 -6.96 10.80 -8.73
N ARG A 81 -7.62 10.13 -9.66
CA ARG A 81 -7.85 8.69 -9.60
C ARG A 81 -7.69 8.07 -10.97
N VAL A 82 -7.31 6.79 -10.98
CA VAL A 82 -7.31 5.92 -12.16
C VAL A 82 -8.34 4.81 -11.97
N VAL A 83 -8.84 4.27 -13.07
CA VAL A 83 -9.73 3.10 -13.06
C VAL A 83 -8.89 1.86 -13.29
N GLY A 84 -8.91 0.92 -12.34
CA GLY A 84 -8.24 -0.37 -12.47
C GLY A 84 -9.01 -1.35 -13.35
N ASP A 85 -8.38 -2.48 -13.67
CA ASP A 85 -8.96 -3.54 -14.52
C ASP A 85 -10.23 -4.18 -13.92
N ASP A 86 -10.42 -4.06 -12.60
CA ASP A 86 -11.60 -4.51 -11.87
C ASP A 86 -12.71 -3.44 -11.80
N ASN A 87 -12.57 -2.35 -12.57
CA ASN A 87 -13.43 -1.17 -12.57
C ASN A 87 -13.52 -0.43 -11.23
N GLN A 88 -12.56 -0.63 -10.31
CA GLN A 88 -12.45 0.15 -9.09
C GLN A 88 -11.59 1.40 -9.29
N SER A 89 -11.79 2.38 -8.42
CA SER A 89 -11.03 3.64 -8.43
C SER A 89 -9.85 3.56 -7.47
N TYR A 90 -8.65 3.83 -7.98
CA TYR A 90 -7.40 3.83 -7.22
C TYR A 90 -6.71 5.17 -7.31
N SER A 91 -5.90 5.47 -6.30
CA SER A 91 -4.96 6.59 -6.35
C SER A 91 -3.61 6.18 -6.91
#